data_AF-A0A822EWM5-F1
#
_entry.id   AF-A0A822EWM5-F1
#
_cell.length_a   1.000
_cell.length_b   1.000
_cell.length_c   1.000
_cell.angle_alpha   90.00
_cell.angle_beta   90.00
_cell.angle_gamma   90.00
#
_symmetry.space_group_name_H-M   'P 1'
#
loop_
_entity.id
_entity.type
_entity.pdbx_description
1 polymer ?
#
loop_
_entity_poly.entity_id
_entity_poly.type
_entity_poly.pdbx_seq_one_letter_code
_entity_poly.pdbx_strand_id
1 'polypeptide(L)' 'MIDFIVVSGTWKHSIIEFSDHLHEHFEDPCIIKNGRYVAPNKPGYSTQIKQNSRQQYSFPNGPMWKIHS' A
#
# COMPACT_ATOMS: atom_id res chain seq x y z
N MET A 1 -0.74 10.98 -8.96
CA MET A 1 0.60 11.60 -8.84
C MET A 1 1.31 11.65 -10.18
N ILE A 2 1.58 10.50 -10.82
CA ILE A 2 2.14 10.46 -12.19
C ILE A 2 1.28 11.29 -13.15
N ASP A 3 -0.04 11.06 -13.15
CA ASP A 3 -0.99 11.85 -13.95
C ASP A 3 -0.77 13.37 -13.77
N PHE A 4 -0.81 13.84 -12.52
CA PHE A 4 -0.58 15.26 -12.20
C PHE A 4 0.80 15.78 -12.65
N ILE A 5 1.88 15.03 -12.45
CA ILE A 5 3.25 15.53 -12.68
C ILE A 5 3.62 15.54 -14.17
N VAL A 6 3.29 14.46 -14.91
CA VAL A 6 3.84 14.24 -16.26
C VAL A 6 2.79 14.08 -17.36
N VAL A 7 1.49 14.10 -17.03
CA VAL A 7 0.41 13.90 -18.02
C VAL A 7 -0.54 15.10 -18.07
N SER A 8 -1.33 15.31 -17.03
CA SER A 8 -2.47 16.23 -17.02
C SER A 8 -2.15 17.60 -16.42
N GLY A 9 -1.18 17.70 -15.50
CA GLY A 9 -0.87 18.95 -14.80
C GLY A 9 -1.97 19.41 -13.82
N THR A 10 -3.02 18.61 -13.59
CA THR A 10 -4.18 19.02 -12.77
C THR A 10 -4.81 17.83 -12.04
N TRP A 11 -5.39 18.09 -10.87
CA TRP A 11 -6.15 17.12 -10.08
C TRP A 11 -7.66 17.35 -10.10
N LYS A 12 -8.16 18.31 -10.92
CA LYS A 12 -9.57 18.75 -10.88
C LYS A 12 -10.58 17.63 -11.15
N HIS A 13 -10.19 16.60 -11.90
CA HIS A 13 -11.06 15.48 -12.29
C HIS A 13 -10.41 14.11 -12.03
N SER A 14 -9.31 14.07 -11.27
CA SER A 14 -8.55 12.84 -10.99
C SER A 14 -8.52 12.62 -9.49
N ILE A 15 -9.04 11.47 -9.04
CA ILE A 15 -8.97 11.00 -7.66
C ILE A 15 -8.25 9.66 -7.59
N ILE A 16 -7.67 9.34 -6.43
CA ILE A 16 -7.07 8.03 -6.15
C ILE A 16 -7.93 7.39 -5.06
N GLU A 17 -8.39 6.17 -5.31
CA GLU A 17 -9.14 5.39 -4.32
C GLU A 17 -8.26 5.03 -3.13
N PHE A 18 -8.84 5.05 -1.91
CA PHE A 18 -8.18 4.68 -0.68
C PHE A 18 -9.08 3.76 0.16
N SER A 19 -8.46 2.77 0.80
CA SER A 19 -9.09 1.87 1.77
C SER A 19 -8.10 1.66 2.90
N ASP A 20 -8.54 1.70 4.16
CA ASP A 20 -7.65 1.71 5.35
C ASP A 20 -7.22 0.30 5.80
N HIS A 21 -7.09 -0.64 4.85
CA HIS A 21 -6.85 -2.06 5.17
C HIS A 21 -5.45 -2.50 4.72
N LEU A 22 -4.79 -3.29 5.58
CA LEU A 22 -3.58 -4.08 5.28
C LEU A 22 -2.28 -3.30 5.02
N HIS A 23 -2.31 -1.96 5.12
CA HIS A 23 -1.12 -1.12 4.97
C HIS A 23 0.00 -1.51 5.95
N GLU A 24 -0.35 -2.00 7.13
CA GLU A 24 0.57 -2.47 8.15
C GLU A 24 1.50 -3.60 7.69
N HIS A 25 1.14 -4.30 6.61
CA HIS A 25 1.94 -5.40 6.06
C HIS A 25 3.01 -4.97 5.06
N PHE A 26 3.06 -3.70 4.64
CA PHE A 26 4.07 -3.19 3.72
C PHE A 26 5.24 -2.50 4.45
N GLU A 27 6.44 -2.60 3.89
CA GLU A 27 7.66 -1.94 4.42
C GLU A 27 7.66 -0.41 4.23
N ASP A 28 6.88 0.05 3.26
CA ASP A 28 6.71 1.46 2.91
C ASP A 28 5.23 1.75 2.58
N PRO A 29 4.36 1.80 3.60
CA PRO A 29 2.93 2.02 3.39
C PRO A 29 2.65 3.43 2.87
N CYS A 30 1.50 3.60 2.20
CA CYS A 30 1.08 4.92 1.77
C CYS A 30 0.79 5.84 2.96
N ILE A 31 1.03 7.14 2.78
CA ILE A 31 0.73 8.16 3.78
C ILE A 31 -0.36 9.07 3.23
N ILE A 32 -1.45 9.20 3.99
CA ILE A 32 -2.53 10.16 3.70
C ILE A 32 -2.40 11.35 4.64
N LYS A 33 -2.39 12.56 4.07
CA LYS A 33 -2.44 13.82 4.82
C LYS A 33 -3.52 14.71 4.24
N ASN A 34 -4.47 15.14 5.08
CA ASN A 34 -5.59 15.99 4.68
C ASN A 34 -6.35 15.44 3.45
N GLY A 35 -6.62 14.13 3.44
CA GLY A 35 -7.32 13.46 2.34
C GLY A 35 -6.53 13.30 1.04
N ARG A 36 -5.20 13.46 1.07
CA ARG A 36 -4.33 13.31 -0.11
C ARG A 36 -3.16 12.37 0.14
N TYR A 37 -2.81 11.59 -0.88
CA TYR A 37 -1.58 10.80 -0.89
C TYR A 37 -0.35 11.70 -0.89
N VAL A 38 0.57 11.44 0.03
CA VAL A 38 1.91 12.02 0.06
C VAL A 38 2.81 11.20 -0.88
N ALA A 39 3.72 11.88 -1.59
CA ALA A 39 4.69 11.21 -2.43
C ALA A 39 5.63 10.29 -1.60
N PRO A 40 5.84 9.03 -2.00
CA PRO A 40 6.82 8.16 -1.37
C PRO A 40 8.21 8.76 -1.44
N ASN A 41 9.00 8.60 -0.37
CA ASN A 41 10.37 9.11 -0.26
C ASN A 41 11.42 8.00 -0.36
N LYS A 42 11.03 6.72 -0.27
CA LYS A 42 11.92 5.58 -0.42
C LYS A 42 11.99 5.15 -1.89
N PRO A 43 13.14 4.65 -2.37
CA PRO A 43 13.25 4.09 -3.70
C PRO A 43 12.41 2.82 -3.84
N GLY A 44 11.86 2.61 -5.04
CA GLY A 44 11.06 1.43 -5.39
C GLY A 44 9.62 1.78 -5.71
N TYR A 45 8.76 0.75 -5.72
CA TYR A 45 7.34 0.85 -6.04
C TYR A 45 6.46 0.56 -4.80
N SER A 46 7.02 0.64 -3.59
CA SER A 46 6.32 0.36 -2.33
C SER A 46 5.58 -1.00 -2.28
N THR A 47 6.03 -1.98 -3.08
CA THR A 47 5.42 -3.32 -3.20
C THR A 47 5.96 -4.33 -2.19
N GLN A 48 7.00 -3.97 -1.43
CA GLN A 48 7.66 -4.89 -0.52
C GLN A 48 6.78 -5.17 0.70
N ILE A 49 6.32 -6.42 0.82
CA ILE A 49 5.60 -6.93 1.99
C ILE A 49 6.61 -7.35 3.06
N LYS A 50 6.34 -6.97 4.32
CA LYS A 50 7.12 -7.36 5.49
C LYS A 50 7.28 -8.88 5.55
N GLN A 51 8.49 -9.32 5.88
CA GLN A 51 8.80 -10.76 5.98
C GLN A 51 7.88 -11.50 6.96
N ASN A 52 7.59 -10.89 8.13
CA ASN A 52 6.70 -11.48 9.13
C ASN A 52 5.29 -11.69 8.56
N SER A 53 4.72 -10.69 7.88
CA SER A 53 3.42 -10.80 7.21
C SER A 53 3.39 -11.94 6.20
N ARG A 54 4.45 -12.08 5.39
CA ARG A 54 4.55 -13.21 4.44
C ARG A 54 4.54 -14.54 5.16
N GLN A 55 5.29 -14.69 6.26
CA GLN A 55 5.36 -15.94 7.01
C GLN A 55 4.02 -16.27 7.71
N GLN A 56 3.36 -15.27 8.30
CA GLN A 56 2.11 -15.47 9.03
C GLN A 56 0.91 -15.81 8.14
N TYR A 57 0.81 -15.16 6.98
CA TYR A 57 -0.39 -15.20 6.13
C TYR A 57 -0.20 -16.00 4.82
N SER A 58 0.95 -16.66 4.61
CA SER A 58 1.16 -17.54 3.45
C SER A 58 0.17 -18.71 3.48
N PHE A 59 -0.79 -18.74 2.57
CA PHE A 59 -1.72 -19.87 2.46
C PHE A 59 -1.02 -21.11 1.86
N PRO A 60 -1.35 -22.35 2.28
CA PRO A 60 -2.18 -22.72 3.44
C PRO A 60 -1.38 -22.87 4.75
N ASN A 61 -0.05 -22.75 4.68
CA ASN A 61 0.84 -23.23 5.73
C ASN A 61 1.12 -22.21 6.84
N GLY A 62 0.78 -20.95 6.61
CA GLY A 62 0.98 -19.84 7.53
C GLY A 62 0.15 -20.02 8.80
N PRO A 63 0.69 -19.64 9.97
CA PRO A 63 0.00 -19.74 11.26
C PRO A 63 -1.46 -19.30 11.24
N MET A 64 -1.80 -18.21 10.54
CA MET A 64 -3.16 -17.66 10.52
C MET A 64 -4.20 -18.59 9.90
N TRP A 65 -3.79 -19.45 8.97
CA TRP A 65 -4.67 -20.41 8.30
C TRP A 65 -4.88 -21.70 9.10
N LYS A 66 -3.96 -22.03 9.99
CA LYS A 66 -4.00 -23.25 10.82
C LYS A 66 -4.87 -23.12 12.07
N ILE A 67 -5.22 -21.90 12.47
CA ILE A 67 -6.06 -21.64 13.67
C ILE A 67 -7.49 -22.18 13.48
N HIS A 68 -7.91 -22.46 12.24
CA HIS A 68 -9.26 -22.93 11.90
C HIS A 68 -9.28 -24.29 11.19
N SER A 69 -8.17 -25.04 11.24
CA SER A 69 -8.03 -26.38 10.64
C SER A 69 -8.35 -27.50 11.63
#